data_AF-A0A399XP06-F1
#
_entry.id   AF-A0A399XP06-F1
#
_cell.length_a   1.000
_cell.length_b   1.000
_cell.length_c   1.000
_cell.angle_alpha   90.00
_cell.angle_beta   90.00
_cell.angle_gamma   90.00
#
_symmetry.space_group_name_H-M   'P 1'
#
loop_
_entity.id
_entity.type
_entity.pdbx_description
1 polymer ?
#
loop_
_entity_poly.entity_id
_entity_poly.type
_entity_poly.pdbx_seq_one_letter_code
_entity_poly.pdbx_strand_id
1 'polypeptide(L)'
;MRRVIIGDTSGVLALLDRAADVHESCLRVAANAASPIVLSPFVVAELDYLLTKYAGSATARRFLRDVSNGTWALASFDSTDLDTAADVCDEYADLELGVADASIVVLAHRHRTSQILTLDQRHFRAVKSLRGRSFRLLPFDG
;
A
#
# COMPACT_ATOMS: atom_id res chain seq x y z
N MET A 1 -4.16 20.18 -3.58
CA MET A 1 -2.78 19.66 -3.82
C MET A 1 -2.88 18.16 -3.97
N ARG A 2 -2.52 17.60 -5.13
CA ARG A 2 -2.41 16.15 -5.30
C ARG A 2 -1.29 15.65 -4.38
N ARG A 3 -1.52 14.60 -3.60
CA ARG A 3 -0.55 14.03 -2.64
C ARG A 3 -0.16 12.63 -3.08
N VAL A 4 1.02 12.18 -2.64
CA VAL A 4 1.51 10.82 -2.87
C VAL A 4 0.59 9.84 -2.14
N ILE A 5 0.28 8.72 -2.76
CA ILE A 5 -0.52 7.64 -2.18
C ILE A 5 0.37 6.43 -2.00
N ILE A 6 0.34 5.84 -0.81
CA ILE A 6 0.97 4.54 -0.56
C ILE A 6 -0.08 3.45 -0.78
N GLY A 7 0.25 2.44 -1.59
CA GLY A 7 -0.63 1.31 -1.87
C GLY A 7 -0.39 0.17 -0.91
N ASP A 8 -1.47 -0.35 -0.35
CA ASP A 8 -1.53 -1.64 0.32
C ASP A 8 -1.94 -2.75 -0.66
N THR A 9 -1.61 -3.99 -0.34
CA THR A 9 -1.97 -5.20 -1.09
C THR A 9 -3.47 -5.23 -1.39
N SER A 10 -4.33 -5.02 -0.38
CA SER A 10 -5.79 -5.08 -0.57
C SER A 10 -6.32 -3.98 -1.50
N GLY A 11 -5.77 -2.77 -1.38
CA GLY A 11 -6.15 -1.63 -2.20
C GLY A 11 -5.71 -1.77 -3.66
N VAL A 12 -4.52 -2.31 -3.90
CA VAL A 12 -4.01 -2.59 -5.25
C VAL A 12 -4.79 -3.73 -5.90
N LEU A 13 -5.10 -4.80 -5.16
CA LEU A 13 -5.94 -5.89 -5.68
C LEU A 13 -7.31 -5.38 -6.12
N ALA A 14 -7.95 -4.53 -5.31
CA ALA A 14 -9.24 -3.93 -5.67
C ALA A 14 -9.17 -3.03 -6.92
N LEU A 15 -8.01 -2.41 -7.17
CA LEU A 15 -7.78 -1.63 -8.39
C LEU A 15 -7.56 -2.53 -9.61
N LEU A 16 -6.98 -3.72 -9.44
CA LEU A 16 -6.76 -4.68 -10.53
C LEU A 16 -8.00 -5.53 -10.83
N ASP A 17 -8.81 -5.84 -9.83
CA ASP A 17 -10.01 -6.67 -9.94
C ASP A 17 -11.23 -5.84 -10.33
N ARG A 18 -11.66 -5.97 -11.59
CA ARG A 18 -12.86 -5.29 -12.12
C ARG A 18 -14.16 -5.74 -11.48
N ALA A 19 -14.17 -6.89 -10.81
CA ALA A 19 -15.35 -7.40 -10.13
C ALA A 19 -15.46 -6.90 -8.68
N ALA A 20 -14.42 -6.23 -8.15
CA ALA A 20 -14.47 -5.70 -6.80
C ALA A 20 -15.48 -4.54 -6.70
N ASP A 21 -16.35 -4.56 -5.69
CA ASP A 21 -17.40 -3.54 -5.48
C ASP A 21 -16.83 -2.11 -5.41
N VAL A 22 -15.61 -1.97 -4.91
CA VAL A 22 -14.91 -0.68 -4.74
C VAL A 22 -13.98 -0.34 -5.91
N HIS A 23 -13.94 -1.16 -6.97
CA HIS A 23 -13.03 -1.00 -8.12
C HIS A 23 -13.10 0.41 -8.71
N GLU A 24 -14.30 0.88 -9.03
CA GLU A 24 -14.52 2.22 -9.61
C GLU A 24 -14.06 3.35 -8.68
N SER A 25 -14.22 3.17 -7.37
CA SER A 25 -13.75 4.14 -6.39
C SER A 25 -12.22 4.15 -6.31
N CYS A 26 -11.57 2.99 -6.33
CA CYS A 26 -10.11 2.87 -6.40
C CYS A 26 -9.54 3.45 -7.70
N LEU A 27 -10.20 3.24 -8.84
CA LEU A 27 -9.82 3.84 -10.12
C LEU A 27 -9.87 5.38 -10.07
N ARG A 28 -10.94 5.95 -9.49
CA ARG A 28 -11.02 7.42 -9.30
C ARG A 28 -9.91 7.94 -8.41
N VAL A 29 -9.53 7.21 -7.36
CA VAL A 29 -8.39 7.58 -6.50
C VAL A 29 -7.09 7.61 -7.30
N ALA A 30 -6.80 6.56 -8.06
CA ALA A 30 -5.58 6.47 -8.86
C ALA A 30 -5.53 7.52 -9.98
N ALA A 31 -6.64 7.76 -10.68
CA ALA A 31 -6.73 8.77 -11.72
C ALA A 31 -6.48 10.21 -11.22
N ASN A 32 -6.76 10.47 -9.94
CA ASN A 32 -6.56 11.78 -9.30
C ASN A 32 -5.23 11.90 -8.55
N ALA A 33 -4.42 10.84 -8.49
CA ALA A 33 -3.13 10.82 -7.81
C ALA A 33 -2.13 11.82 -8.44
N ALA A 34 -1.19 12.31 -7.64
CA ALA A 34 -0.12 13.22 -8.10
C ALA A 34 0.92 12.54 -8.99
N SER A 35 1.09 11.24 -8.76
CA SER A 35 2.15 10.37 -9.23
C SER A 35 1.62 8.94 -9.24
N PRO A 36 2.34 7.97 -9.85
CA PRO A 36 2.08 6.56 -9.60
C PRO A 36 1.97 6.26 -8.10
N ILE A 37 1.09 5.32 -7.75
CA ILE A 37 0.94 4.84 -6.38
C ILE A 37 2.25 4.17 -5.97
N VAL A 38 2.74 4.51 -4.78
CA VAL A 38 4.00 3.98 -4.26
C VAL A 38 3.74 2.64 -3.57
N LEU A 39 4.49 1.62 -3.94
CA LEU A 39 4.41 0.27 -3.37
C LEU A 39 5.70 -0.07 -2.64
N SER A 40 5.54 -0.67 -1.46
CA SER A 40 6.62 -1.34 -0.74
C SER A 40 7.05 -2.61 -1.49
N PRO A 41 8.34 -3.00 -1.45
CA PRO A 41 8.77 -4.30 -1.99
C PRO A 41 8.06 -5.48 -1.31
N PHE A 42 7.65 -5.36 -0.04
CA PHE A 42 6.89 -6.39 0.67
C PHE A 42 5.46 -6.52 0.12
N VAL A 43 4.80 -5.39 -0.17
CA VAL A 43 3.49 -5.36 -0.83
C VAL A 43 3.58 -5.95 -2.25
N VAL A 44 4.64 -5.66 -2.99
CA VAL A 44 4.88 -6.27 -4.31
C VAL A 44 5.03 -7.79 -4.20
N ALA A 45 5.74 -8.29 -3.19
CA ALA A 45 5.89 -9.73 -2.95
C ALA A 45 4.55 -10.41 -2.60
N GLU A 46 3.74 -9.78 -1.74
CA GLU A 46 2.40 -10.28 -1.42
C GLU A 46 1.48 -10.29 -2.64
N LEU A 47 1.49 -9.23 -3.45
CA LEU A 47 0.73 -9.14 -4.68
C LEU A 47 1.14 -10.21 -5.69
N ASP A 48 2.44 -10.47 -5.88
CA ASP A 48 2.92 -11.55 -6.76
C ASP A 48 2.39 -12.91 -6.32
N TYR A 49 2.47 -13.21 -5.02
CA TYR A 49 1.95 -14.44 -4.45
C TYR A 49 0.42 -14.57 -4.64
N LEU A 50 -0.34 -13.53 -4.29
CA LEU A 50 -1.80 -13.53 -4.37
C LEU A 50 -2.29 -13.61 -5.82
N LEU A 51 -1.70 -12.84 -6.73
CA LEU A 51 -2.03 -12.88 -8.15
C LEU A 51 -1.68 -14.23 -8.76
N THR A 52 -0.54 -14.82 -8.39
CA THR A 52 -0.17 -16.17 -8.86
C THR A 52 -1.20 -17.19 -8.39
N LYS A 53 -1.59 -17.12 -7.11
CA LYS A 53 -2.51 -18.07 -6.48
C LYS A 53 -3.94 -17.98 -7.04
N TYR A 54 -4.45 -16.78 -7.28
CA TYR A 54 -5.87 -16.57 -7.59
C TYR A 54 -6.15 -16.12 -9.03
N ALA A 55 -5.19 -15.49 -9.71
CA ALA A 55 -5.34 -14.96 -11.08
C ALA A 55 -4.36 -15.60 -12.10
N GLY A 56 -3.51 -16.52 -11.65
CA GLY A 56 -2.56 -17.26 -12.47
C GLY A 56 -1.23 -16.53 -12.74
N SER A 57 -0.19 -17.31 -13.02
CA SER A 57 1.20 -16.82 -13.16
C SER A 57 1.43 -15.82 -14.31
N ALA A 58 0.56 -15.81 -15.32
CA ALA A 58 0.63 -14.82 -16.40
C ALA A 58 0.25 -13.42 -15.90
N THR A 59 -0.77 -13.32 -15.04
CA THR A 59 -1.23 -12.08 -14.42
C THR A 59 -0.18 -11.52 -13.48
N ALA A 60 0.39 -12.37 -12.61
CA ALA A 60 1.47 -11.97 -11.69
C ALA A 60 2.70 -11.42 -12.43
N ARG A 61 3.18 -12.13 -13.48
CA ARG A 61 4.30 -11.66 -14.31
C ARG A 61 4.00 -10.34 -15.03
N ARG A 62 2.75 -10.12 -15.46
CA ARG A 62 2.35 -8.83 -16.03
C ARG A 62 2.41 -7.73 -14.97
N PHE A 63 1.90 -7.98 -13.77
CA PHE A 63 1.99 -7.03 -12.65
C PHE A 63 3.45 -6.65 -12.35
N LEU A 64 4.37 -7.62 -12.28
CA LEU A 64 5.79 -7.34 -12.10
C LEU A 64 6.37 -6.45 -13.21
N ARG A 65 5.95 -6.65 -14.46
CA ARG A 65 6.33 -5.77 -15.57
C ARG A 65 5.75 -4.37 -15.43
N ASP A 66 4.51 -4.25 -14.98
CA ASP A 66 3.86 -2.96 -14.70
C ASP A 66 4.59 -2.22 -13.55
N VAL A 67 5.09 -2.92 -12.54
CA VAL A 67 5.96 -2.30 -11.51
C VAL A 67 7.29 -1.85 -12.15
N SER A 68 7.94 -2.70 -12.93
CA SER A 68 9.25 -2.40 -13.54
C SER A 68 9.22 -1.24 -14.55
N ASN A 69 8.07 -1.01 -15.21
CA ASN A 69 7.91 0.06 -16.20
C ASN A 69 7.39 1.38 -15.61
N GLY A 70 7.18 1.44 -14.28
CA GLY A 70 6.74 2.64 -13.59
C GLY A 70 5.23 2.88 -13.57
N THR A 71 4.39 1.91 -13.95
CA THR A 71 2.94 1.98 -13.72
C THR A 71 2.65 2.10 -12.22
N TRP A 72 3.47 1.42 -11.41
CA TRP A 72 3.55 1.57 -9.96
C TRP A 72 4.94 2.09 -9.59
N ALA A 73 5.04 2.95 -8.59
CA ALA A 73 6.34 3.40 -8.10
C ALA A 73 6.86 2.42 -7.04
N LEU A 74 7.88 1.63 -7.38
CA LEU A 74 8.56 0.76 -6.41
C LEU A 74 9.43 1.61 -5.48
N ALA A 75 9.15 1.54 -4.17
CA ALA A 75 9.97 2.18 -3.16
C ALA A 75 11.25 1.38 -2.86
N SER A 76 12.38 2.07 -2.65
CA SER A 76 13.53 1.47 -1.97
C SER A 76 13.19 1.23 -0.49
N PHE A 77 13.72 0.17 0.09
CA PHE A 77 13.54 -0.14 1.51
C PHE A 77 14.83 -0.74 2.05
N ASP A 78 15.52 -0.01 2.92
CA ASP A 78 16.82 -0.43 3.46
C ASP A 78 16.73 -0.95 4.90
N SER A 79 17.87 -1.26 5.52
CA SER A 79 17.92 -1.76 6.90
C SER A 79 17.44 -0.74 7.94
N THR A 80 17.60 0.56 7.68
CA THR A 80 17.14 1.64 8.58
C THR A 80 15.63 1.76 8.49
N ASP A 81 15.08 1.66 7.28
CA ASP A 81 13.63 1.58 7.07
C ASP A 81 13.06 0.34 7.78
N LEU A 82 13.79 -0.79 7.76
CA LEU A 82 13.37 -2.04 8.42
C LEU A 82 13.42 -1.96 9.94
N ASP A 83 14.45 -1.34 10.51
CA ASP A 83 14.54 -1.07 11.95
C ASP A 83 13.35 -0.21 12.41
N THR A 84 13.03 0.85 11.66
CA THR A 84 11.86 1.69 11.93
C THR A 84 10.54 0.91 11.79
N ALA A 85 10.46 -0.03 10.85
CA ALA A 85 9.28 -0.89 10.71
C ALA A 85 9.13 -1.85 11.90
N ALA A 86 10.24 -2.36 12.44
CA ALA A 86 10.23 -3.16 13.66
C ALA A 86 9.72 -2.35 14.86
N ASP A 87 10.18 -1.10 15.02
CA ASP A 87 9.66 -0.19 16.06
C ASP A 87 8.15 0.02 15.95
N VAL A 88 7.62 0.13 14.72
CA VAL A 88 6.17 0.22 14.50
C VAL A 88 5.45 -1.07 14.90
N CYS A 89 6.01 -2.23 14.58
CA CYS A 89 5.45 -3.51 15.02
C CYS A 89 5.43 -3.61 16.55
N ASP A 90 6.49 -3.16 17.23
CA ASP A 90 6.57 -3.16 18.69
C ASP A 90 5.57 -2.18 19.32
N GLU A 91 5.40 -0.98 18.76
CA GLU A 91 4.42 0.02 19.23
C GLU A 91 2.98 -0.51 19.14
N TYR A 92 2.67 -1.28 18.10
CA TYR A 92 1.34 -1.84 17.82
C TYR A 92 1.30 -3.36 17.96
N ALA A 93 2.00 -3.93 18.95
CA ALA A 93 2.14 -5.37 19.11
C ALA A 93 0.80 -6.13 19.17
N ASP A 94 -0.24 -5.54 19.79
CA ASP A 94 -1.59 -6.12 19.88
C ASP A 94 -2.31 -6.25 18.52
N LEU A 95 -1.85 -5.54 17.48
CA LEU A 95 -2.38 -5.64 16.13
C LEU A 95 -1.66 -6.68 15.29
N GLU A 96 -0.54 -7.25 15.78
CA GLU A 96 0.27 -8.25 15.07
C GLU A 96 0.61 -7.83 13.63
N LEU A 97 0.99 -6.56 13.44
CA LEU A 97 1.28 -6.02 12.12
C LEU A 97 2.44 -6.78 11.46
N GLY A 98 2.25 -7.14 10.20
CA GLY A 98 3.33 -7.67 9.36
C GLY A 98 4.25 -6.58 8.83
N VAL A 99 5.42 -6.97 8.31
CA VAL A 99 6.38 -6.04 7.69
C VAL A 99 5.78 -5.27 6.50
N ALA A 100 4.80 -5.83 5.79
CA ALA A 100 4.07 -5.12 4.74
C ALA A 100 3.33 -3.90 5.30
N ASP A 101 2.52 -4.09 6.34
CA ASP A 101 1.77 -3.01 7.00
C ASP A 101 2.71 -1.97 7.63
N ALA A 102 3.72 -2.42 8.37
CA ALA A 102 4.69 -1.52 8.99
C ALA A 102 5.48 -0.71 7.94
N SER A 103 5.85 -1.33 6.81
CA SER A 103 6.53 -0.63 5.71
C SER A 103 5.66 0.47 5.10
N ILE A 104 4.34 0.32 5.07
CA ILE A 104 3.42 1.37 4.59
C ILE A 104 3.47 2.60 5.50
N VAL A 105 3.56 2.40 6.82
CA VAL A 105 3.71 3.49 7.81
C VAL A 105 5.01 4.25 7.60
N VAL A 106 6.13 3.53 7.43
CA VAL A 106 7.46 4.09 7.15
C VAL A 106 7.45 4.89 5.83
N LEU A 107 6.92 4.31 4.76
CA LEU A 107 6.83 4.97 3.46
C LEU A 107 5.94 6.20 3.49
N ALA A 108 4.81 6.16 4.20
CA ALA A 108 3.94 7.31 4.36
C ALA A 108 4.66 8.47 5.05
N HIS A 109 5.45 8.18 6.09
CA HIS A 109 6.31 9.19 6.73
C HIS A 109 7.33 9.77 5.76
N ARG A 110 8.07 8.92 5.04
CA ARG A 110 9.13 9.32 4.10
C ARG A 110 8.61 10.23 2.99
N HIS A 111 7.45 9.87 2.43
CA HIS A 111 6.78 10.65 1.38
C HIS A 111 5.94 11.82 1.93
N ARG A 112 5.95 12.05 3.25
CA ARG A 112 5.20 13.13 3.94
C ARG A 112 3.71 13.11 3.59
N THR A 113 3.15 11.91 3.44
CA THR A 113 1.73 11.71 3.12
C THR A 113 1.01 11.01 4.25
N SER A 114 -0.31 11.16 4.25
CA SER A 114 -1.21 10.41 5.12
C SER A 114 -2.22 9.60 4.30
N GLN A 115 -2.06 9.52 2.97
CA GLN A 115 -2.99 8.82 2.10
C GLN A 115 -2.52 7.39 1.86
N ILE A 116 -3.36 6.44 2.26
CA ILE A 116 -3.14 5.01 2.05
C ILE A 116 -4.32 4.48 1.23
N LEU A 117 -4.03 3.79 0.13
CA LEU A 117 -5.03 3.03 -0.61
C LEU A 117 -5.07 1.61 -0.03
N THR A 118 -6.07 1.33 0.81
CA THR A 118 -6.23 0.06 1.52
C THR A 118 -7.70 -0.23 1.78
N LEU A 119 -8.06 -1.51 1.79
CA LEU A 119 -9.35 -1.98 2.30
C LEU A 119 -9.29 -2.40 3.77
N ASP A 120 -8.09 -2.56 4.34
CA ASP A 120 -7.91 -2.84 5.76
C ASP A 120 -8.08 -1.56 6.58
N GLN A 121 -9.34 -1.28 6.90
CA GLN A 121 -9.68 -0.18 7.77
C GLN A 121 -9.40 -0.48 9.24
N ARG A 122 -9.26 -1.75 9.65
CA ARG A 122 -9.08 -2.08 11.06
C ARG A 122 -7.66 -1.70 11.50
N HIS A 123 -6.64 -2.18 10.80
CA HIS A 123 -5.25 -1.90 11.17
C HIS A 123 -4.92 -0.41 10.98
N PHE A 124 -5.17 0.14 9.79
CA PHE A 124 -4.73 1.50 9.47
C PHE A 124 -5.55 2.62 10.12
N ARG A 125 -6.73 2.35 10.69
CA ARG A 125 -7.42 3.33 11.55
C ARG A 125 -6.87 3.35 12.98
N ALA A 126 -6.35 2.23 13.47
CA ALA A 126 -5.74 2.13 14.80
C ALA A 126 -4.34 2.77 14.81
N VAL A 127 -3.53 2.49 13.78
CA VAL A 127 -2.15 2.96 13.67
C VAL A 127 -2.08 4.46 13.36
N LYS A 128 -1.11 5.16 13.97
CA LYS A 128 -0.76 6.54 13.62
C LYS A 128 0.47 6.58 12.74
N SER A 129 0.56 7.60 11.89
CA SER A 129 1.84 7.94 11.25
C SER A 129 2.90 8.24 12.31
N LEU A 130 4.19 8.10 11.96
CA LEU A 130 5.33 8.46 12.82
C LEU A 130 5.38 9.96 13.22
N ARG A 131 4.37 10.77 12.84
CA ARG A 131 4.17 12.16 13.28
C ARG A 131 2.89 12.33 14.11
N GLY A 132 2.32 11.24 14.61
CA GLY A 132 1.10 11.23 15.43
C GLY A 132 -0.20 11.53 14.70
N ARG A 133 -0.20 11.59 13.35
CA ARG A 133 -1.41 11.90 12.57
C ARG A 133 -2.12 10.63 12.13
N SER A 134 -3.46 10.64 12.16
CA SER A 134 -4.29 9.60 11.54
C SER A 134 -4.08 9.55 10.01
N PHE A 135 -4.17 8.36 9.45
CA PHE A 135 -4.21 8.16 8.01
C PHE A 135 -5.59 8.52 7.44
N ARG A 136 -5.60 8.87 6.15
CA ARG A 136 -6.79 8.98 5.30
C ARG A 136 -6.81 7.73 4.44
N LEU A 137 -7.78 6.86 4.69
CA LEU A 137 -7.89 5.56 4.02
C LEU A 137 -8.74 5.72 2.78
N LEU A 138 -8.12 5.54 1.63
CA LEU A 138 -8.75 5.62 0.33
C LEU A 138 -9.21 4.21 -0.08
N PRO A 139 -10.40 4.07 -0.68
CA PRO A 139 -11.27 5.14 -1.18
C PRO A 139 -12.31 5.69 -0.18
N PHE A 140 -12.30 5.29 1.08
CA PHE A 140 -13.41 5.55 2.03
C PHE A 140 -13.46 6.98 2.59
N ASP A 141 -12.30 7.57 2.85
CA ASP A 141 -12.17 8.88 3.49
C ASP A 141 -12.00 10.01 2.43
N GLY A 142 -12.61 9.83 1.25
CA GLY A 142 -12.42 10.64 0.03
C GLY A 142 -13.53 11.66 -0.22
#